data_AF-A0A1A8RLY3-F1
#
_entry.id   AF-A0A1A8RLY3-F1
#
_cell.length_a   1.000
_cell.length_b   1.000
_cell.length_c   1.000
_cell.angle_alpha   90.00
_cell.angle_beta   90.00
_cell.angle_gamma   90.00
#
_symmetry.space_group_name_H-M   'P 1'
#
loop_
_entity.id
_entity.type
_entity.pdbx_description
1 polymer ?
#
loop_
_entity_poly.entity_id
_entity_poly.type
_entity_poly.pdbx_seq_one_letter_code
_entity_poly.pdbx_strand_id
1 'polypeptide(L)' 'MATDGNSNLETDKLEFSLDVPFPSSHEALIALRSLSPDQEPRRGGISKKLSVSGSTLSV' A
#
# COMPACT_ATOMS: atom_id res chain seq x y z
N MET A 1 -42.81 -17.09 -2.16
CA MET A 1 -42.57 -15.68 -2.53
C MET A 1 -41.09 -15.45 -2.29
N ALA A 2 -40.31 -15.39 -3.37
CA ALA A 2 -38.86 -15.17 -3.30
C ALA A 2 -38.59 -13.69 -3.03
N THR A 3 -37.59 -13.40 -2.20
CA THR A 3 -37.05 -12.04 -2.03
C THR A 3 -35.55 -12.10 -2.33
N ASP A 4 -35.26 -11.87 -3.60
CA ASP A 4 -34.25 -10.96 -4.15
C ASP A 4 -32.98 -10.71 -3.33
N GLY A 5 -31.85 -11.13 -3.89
CA GLY A 5 -30.54 -10.61 -3.50
C GLY A 5 -30.30 -9.23 -4.10
N ASN A 6 -29.56 -8.37 -3.39
CA ASN A 6 -28.39 -7.69 -3.96
C ASN A 6 -27.57 -6.91 -2.90
N SER A 7 -26.25 -7.09 -3.00
CA SER A 7 -25.16 -6.14 -2.74
C SER A 7 -25.00 -5.48 -1.36
N ASN A 8 -24.07 -6.00 -0.55
CA ASN A 8 -22.90 -5.22 -0.12
C ASN A 8 -21.84 -6.16 0.53
N LEU A 9 -20.82 -6.56 -0.23
CA LEU A 9 -19.68 -7.39 0.23
C LEU A 9 -18.38 -6.58 0.03
N GLU A 10 -18.35 -5.33 0.48
CA GLU A 10 -17.14 -4.47 0.43
C GLU A 10 -16.60 -4.13 1.83
N THR A 11 -16.95 -4.91 2.86
CA THR A 11 -16.64 -4.58 4.26
C THR A 11 -15.33 -5.16 4.79
N ASP A 12 -14.63 -6.03 4.03
CA ASP A 12 -13.47 -6.79 4.52
C ASP A 12 -12.11 -6.35 3.94
N LYS A 13 -12.00 -5.11 3.43
CA LYS A 13 -10.71 -4.57 2.98
C LYS A 13 -10.00 -3.85 4.12
N LEU A 14 -8.94 -4.44 4.64
CA LEU A 14 -8.05 -3.80 5.60
C LEU A 14 -7.09 -2.83 4.89
N GLU A 15 -7.01 -1.60 5.40
CA GLU A 15 -6.10 -0.56 4.91
C GLU A 15 -5.16 -0.11 6.02
N PHE A 16 -3.93 0.25 5.64
CA PHE A 16 -2.90 0.74 6.53
C PHE A 16 -2.12 1.84 5.83
N SER A 17 -1.74 2.89 6.56
CA SER A 17 -0.93 4.00 6.05
C SER A 17 0.20 4.30 7.01
N LEU A 18 1.40 4.52 6.47
CA LEU A 18 2.60 4.81 7.25
C LEU A 18 3.47 5.87 6.59
N ASP A 19 3.84 6.89 7.37
CA ASP A 19 4.83 7.90 6.98
C ASP A 19 6.14 7.68 7.75
N VAL A 20 7.24 7.58 7.01
CA VAL A 20 8.58 7.37 7.57
C VAL A 20 9.47 8.55 7.17
N PRO A 21 9.86 9.42 8.12
CA PRO A 21 10.80 10.50 7.84
C PRO A 21 12.25 9.98 7.77
N PHE A 22 12.98 10.41 6.75
CA PHE A 22 14.41 10.18 6.59
C PHE A 22 15.20 11.48 6.82
N PRO A 23 16.49 11.40 7.20
CA PRO A 23 17.35 12.57 7.37
C PRO A 23 17.52 13.39 6.07
N SER A 24 17.37 12.77 4.90
CA SER A 24 17.46 13.43 3.59
C SER A 24 16.52 12.82 2.53
N SER A 25 16.23 13.61 1.48
CA SER A 25 15.48 13.13 0.31
C SER A 25 16.21 12.02 -0.45
N HIS A 26 17.54 12.05 -0.44
CA HIS A 26 18.37 11.03 -1.06
C HIS A 26 18.17 9.67 -0.38
N GLU A 27 18.19 9.63 0.95
CA GLU A 27 17.95 8.40 1.71
C GLU A 27 16.52 7.89 1.54
N ALA A 28 15.51 8.77 1.51
CA ALA A 28 14.13 8.39 1.23
C ALA A 28 13.99 7.73 -0.15
N LEU A 29 14.68 8.27 -1.17
CA LEU A 29 14.71 7.68 -2.51
C LEU A 29 15.46 6.34 -2.55
N ILE A 30 16.54 6.18 -1.79
CA ILE A 30 17.21 4.89 -1.63
C ILE A 30 16.24 3.88 -1.03
N ALA A 31 15.57 4.24 0.06
CA ALA A 31 14.60 3.36 0.73
C ALA A 31 13.45 2.97 -0.22
N LEU A 32 12.88 3.93 -0.96
CA LEU A 32 11.86 3.67 -1.97
C LEU A 32 12.32 2.60 -2.96
N ARG A 33 13.52 2.75 -3.53
CA ARG A 33 14.05 1.84 -4.54
C ARG A 33 14.37 0.46 -3.97
N SER A 34 14.92 0.41 -2.76
CA SER A 34 15.23 -0.85 -2.06
C SER A 34 13.98 -1.61 -1.64
N LEU A 35 12.90 -0.90 -1.28
CA LEU A 35 11.63 -1.47 -0.83
C LEU A 35 10.61 -1.64 -1.97
N SER A 36 10.88 -1.08 -3.15
CA SER A 36 10.11 -1.33 -4.37
C SER A 36 10.30 -2.81 -4.71
N PRO A 37 9.29 -3.66 -4.46
CA PRO A 37 9.46 -5.09 -4.65
C PRO A 37 9.59 -5.37 -6.15
N ASP A 38 10.44 -6.34 -6.50
CA ASP A 38 10.12 -7.14 -7.67
C ASP A 38 8.79 -7.85 -7.34
N GLN A 39 7.77 -7.64 -8.18
CA GLN A 39 6.36 -7.86 -7.87
C GLN A 39 6.15 -9.03 -6.91
N GLU A 40 5.81 -8.72 -5.65
CA GLU A 40 5.62 -9.70 -4.57
C GLU A 40 4.87 -10.92 -5.13
N PRO A 41 5.43 -12.14 -5.06
CA PRO A 41 4.81 -13.33 -5.62
C PRO A 41 3.45 -13.57 -4.97
N ARG A 42 2.42 -13.10 -5.70
CA ARG A 42 0.97 -13.29 -5.68
C ARG A 42 0.41 -14.39 -4.77
N ARG A 43 0.70 -14.36 -3.47
CA ARG A 43 -0.24 -14.87 -2.46
C ARG A 43 -1.35 -13.83 -2.37
N GLY A 44 -2.22 -13.89 -3.37
CA GLY A 44 -3.10 -12.81 -3.81
C GLY A 44 -3.92 -12.18 -2.70
N GLY A 45 -3.98 -10.85 -2.71
CA GLY A 45 -4.91 -10.06 -1.90
C GLY A 45 -4.34 -8.75 -1.37
N ILE A 46 -3.02 -8.60 -1.30
CA ILE A 46 -2.38 -7.42 -0.71
C ILE A 46 -1.78 -6.54 -1.82
N SER A 47 -2.21 -5.29 -1.87
CA SER A 47 -1.61 -4.24 -2.71
C SER A 47 -0.86 -3.27 -1.81
N LYS A 48 0.39 -2.98 -2.18
CA LYS A 48 1.22 -1.99 -1.50
C LYS A 48 1.60 -0.91 -2.50
N LYS A 49 1.45 0.36 -2.10
CA LYS A 49 1.94 1.51 -2.87
C LYS A 49 3.03 2.18 -2.05
N LEU A 50 4.07 2.66 -2.69
CA LEU A 50 5.16 3.37 -2.05
C LEU A 50 5.38 4.66 -2.81
N SER A 51 5.54 5.77 -2.10
CA SER A 51 5.82 7.08 -2.70
C SER A 51 6.70 7.91 -1.79
N VAL A 52 7.46 8.85 -2.36
CA VAL A 52 8.32 9.77 -1.61
C VAL A 52 7.89 11.19 -1.88
N SER A 53 7.77 11.98 -0.81
CA SER A 53 7.60 13.43 -0.85
C SER A 53 8.69 14.08 0.01
N GLY A 54 9.60 14.83 -0.61
CA GLY A 54 10.76 15.40 0.09
C GLY A 54 11.64 14.30 0.68
N SER A 55 11.77 14.28 2.01
CA SER A 55 12.50 13.25 2.77
C SER A 55 11.59 12.25 3.49
N THR A 56 10.31 12.19 3.15
CA THR A 56 9.35 11.26 3.76
C THR A 56 8.92 10.20 2.75
N LEU A 57 8.95 8.93 3.17
CA LEU A 57 8.40 7.79 2.44
C LEU A 57 7.01 7.45 2.99
N SER A 58 6.02 7.36 2.12
CA SER A 58 4.65 6.98 2.46
C SER A 58 4.29 5.62 1.87
N VAL A 59 3.61 4.79 2.67
CA VAL A 59 3.16 3.42 2.34
C VAL A 59 1.65 3.31 2.48
#